data_AF-A0A5B7CIH2-F1
#
_entry.id   AF-A0A5B7CIH2-F1
#
_cell.length_a   1.000
_cell.length_b   1.000
_cell.length_c   1.000
_cell.angle_alpha   90.00
_cell.angle_beta   90.00
_cell.angle_gamma   90.00
#
_symmetry.space_group_name_H-M   'P 1'
#
loop_
_entity.id
_entity.type
_entity.pdbx_description
1 polymer ?
#
loop_
_entity_poly.entity_id
_entity_poly.type
_entity_poly.pdbx_seq_one_letter_code
_entity_poly.pdbx_strand_id
1 'polypeptide(L)'
;MTIVHIQGGHPFKGFFVQARDANTKEWIGSFQGNQDLESYPECSAVTHKTRRPKSEAVLAWQAPAHGSGEVFFTGTVLENYGSYWSDMVAQVPRQGLGERGVSGKRGGSGGLGRPHLG
;
A
#
# COMPACT_ATOMS: atom_id res chain seq x y z
N MET A 1 -3.33 11.45 2.04
CA MET A 1 -1.89 11.12 2.10
C MET A 1 -1.78 9.63 2.28
N THR A 2 -1.03 8.96 1.40
CA THR A 2 -0.77 7.51 1.47
C THR A 2 0.70 7.30 1.78
N ILE A 3 1.00 6.34 2.65
CA ILE A 3 2.37 5.95 2.97
C ILE A 3 2.71 4.68 2.21
N VAL A 4 3.82 4.69 1.49
CA VAL A 4 4.34 3.54 0.75
C VAL A 4 5.65 3.10 1.42
N HIS A 5 5.72 1.83 1.78
CA HIS A 5 6.90 1.23 2.39
C HIS A 5 7.68 0.42 1.35
N ILE A 6 9.00 0.59 1.33
CA ILE A 6 9.92 -0.30 0.64
C ILE A 6 10.69 -1.04 1.71
N GLN A 7 10.50 -2.35 1.79
CA GLN A 7 11.12 -3.23 2.77
C GLN A 7 11.57 -4.52 2.08
N GLY A 8 12.59 -5.17 2.63
CA GLY A 8 13.11 -6.44 2.12
C GLY A 8 13.99 -7.15 3.15
N GLY A 9 14.36 -8.40 2.85
CA GLY A 9 15.25 -9.18 3.73
C GLY A 9 16.72 -8.74 3.70
N HIS A 10 17.11 -7.93 2.71
CA HIS A 10 18.47 -7.45 2.51
C HIS A 10 18.48 -5.91 2.37
N PRO A 11 19.53 -5.22 2.86
CA PRO A 11 19.65 -3.78 2.66
C PRO A 11 19.76 -3.39 1.18
N PHE A 12 19.06 -2.33 0.76
CA PHE A 12 19.12 -1.80 -0.60
C PHE A 12 19.77 -0.41 -0.65
N LYS A 13 20.34 -0.05 -1.80
CA LYS A 13 21.05 1.22 -2.00
C LYS A 13 20.20 2.26 -2.70
N GLY A 14 19.28 1.84 -3.56
CA GLY A 14 18.46 2.76 -4.34
C GLY A 14 17.08 2.20 -4.69
N PHE A 15 16.22 3.09 -5.15
CA PHE A 15 14.91 2.75 -5.67
C PHE A 15 14.42 3.84 -6.62
N PHE A 16 13.46 3.49 -7.46
CA PHE A 16 12.67 4.43 -8.26
C PHE A 16 11.22 3.96 -8.23
N VAL A 17 10.31 4.79 -7.72
CA VAL A 17 8.89 4.46 -7.55
C VAL A 17 8.04 5.46 -8.29
N GLN A 18 7.00 4.99 -8.97
CA GLN A 18 5.98 5.80 -9.63
C GLN A 18 4.59 5.49 -9.07
N ALA A 19 3.72 6.50 -9.04
CA ALA A 19 2.30 6.36 -8.79
C ALA A 19 1.52 6.47 -10.12
N ARG A 20 0.58 5.54 -10.33
CA ARG A 20 -0.16 5.41 -11.58
C ARG A 20 -1.65 5.18 -11.32
N ASP A 21 -2.50 5.73 -12.18
CA ASP A 21 -3.91 5.38 -12.19
C ASP A 21 -4.08 3.93 -12.65
N ALA A 22 -4.87 3.14 -11.93
CA ALA A 22 -5.06 1.72 -12.20
C ALA A 22 -5.75 1.47 -13.55
N ASN A 23 -6.58 2.39 -14.02
CA ASN A 23 -7.35 2.27 -15.25
C ASN A 23 -6.60 2.90 -16.44
N THR A 24 -6.21 4.16 -16.32
CA THR A 24 -5.63 4.93 -17.45
C THR A 24 -4.12 4.74 -17.59
N LYS A 25 -3.45 4.27 -16.54
CA LYS A 25 -1.98 4.18 -16.44
C LYS A 25 -1.27 5.53 -16.49
N GLU A 26 -2.01 6.63 -16.40
CA GLU A 26 -1.46 7.97 -16.32
C GLU A 26 -0.73 8.19 -14.98
N TRP A 27 0.21 9.11 -14.98
CA TRP A 27 0.87 9.59 -13.75
C TRP A 27 -0.12 10.39 -12.91
N ILE A 28 -0.28 10.02 -11.64
CA ILE A 28 -1.21 10.70 -10.73
C ILE A 28 -0.59 11.01 -9.37
N GLY A 29 -0.96 12.19 -8.86
CA GLY A 29 -0.48 12.69 -7.58
C GLY A 29 1.01 12.98 -7.55
N SER A 30 1.55 13.20 -6.36
CA SER A 30 2.95 13.57 -6.18
C SER A 30 3.52 13.00 -4.89
N PHE A 31 4.80 12.65 -4.92
CA PHE A 31 5.54 12.27 -3.73
C PHE A 31 6.14 13.49 -3.04
N GLN A 32 6.21 13.47 -1.71
CA GLN A 32 6.93 14.49 -0.95
C GLN A 32 8.42 14.17 -0.89
N GLY A 33 9.24 15.08 -1.42
CA GLY A 33 10.69 15.01 -1.30
C GLY A 33 11.14 15.41 0.10
N ASN A 34 12.35 14.99 0.47
CA ASN A 34 13.01 15.41 1.72
C ASN A 34 14.54 15.36 1.55
N GLN A 35 15.30 15.32 2.64
CA GLN A 35 16.77 15.25 2.57
C GLN A 35 17.32 13.95 1.95
N ASP A 36 16.54 12.86 2.00
CA ASP A 36 16.89 11.53 1.51
C ASP A 36 16.15 11.14 0.22
N LEU A 37 15.09 11.87 -0.12
CA LEU A 37 14.18 11.61 -1.24
C LEU A 37 14.16 12.78 -2.23
N GLU A 38 14.30 12.47 -3.51
CA GLU A 38 14.08 13.40 -4.62
C GLU A 38 12.78 13.03 -5.32
N SER A 39 11.89 14.01 -5.50
CA SER A 39 10.58 13.82 -6.12
C SER A 39 10.51 14.49 -7.48
N TYR A 40 9.80 13.85 -8.40
CA TYR A 40 9.56 14.31 -9.77
C TYR A 40 8.04 14.36 -10.04
N PRO A 41 7.37 15.49 -9.73
CA PRO A 41 5.92 15.62 -9.88
C PRO A 41 5.42 15.44 -11.31
N GLU A 42 6.23 15.78 -12.32
CA GLU A 42 5.89 15.67 -13.75
C GLU A 42 5.69 14.23 -14.23
N CYS A 43 6.22 13.25 -13.48
CA CYS A 43 6.05 11.83 -13.77
C CYS A 43 5.61 11.01 -12.55
N SER A 44 5.03 11.70 -11.55
CA SER A 44 4.58 11.14 -10.28
C SER A 44 5.57 10.13 -9.69
N ALA A 45 6.85 10.51 -9.65
CA ALA A 45 7.94 9.62 -9.28
C ALA A 45 8.76 10.12 -8.08
N VAL A 46 9.47 9.20 -7.44
CA VAL A 46 10.42 9.48 -6.35
C VAL A 46 11.61 8.53 -6.39
N THR A 47 12.78 9.03 -6.01
CA THR A 47 14.01 8.25 -5.89
C THR A 47 14.83 8.66 -4.67
N HIS A 48 15.80 7.82 -4.33
CA HIS A 48 16.82 8.10 -3.32
C HIS A 48 17.79 9.22 -3.74
N LYS A 49 18.21 10.05 -2.77
CA LYS A 49 19.31 11.03 -2.95
C LYS A 49 20.69 10.46 -2.65
N THR A 50 20.77 9.45 -1.80
CA THR A 50 22.03 8.89 -1.32
C THR A 50 22.10 7.38 -1.53
N ARG A 51 23.28 6.87 -1.88
CA ARG A 51 23.53 5.43 -2.10
C ARG A 51 23.84 4.65 -0.82
N ARG A 52 23.61 5.26 0.35
CA ARG A 52 23.82 4.59 1.64
C ARG A 52 22.87 3.39 1.75
N PRO A 53 23.30 2.23 2.29
CA PRO A 53 22.42 1.08 2.50
C PRO A 53 21.22 1.44 3.40
N LYS A 54 20.06 0.89 3.07
CA LYS A 54 18.77 1.12 3.75
C LYS A 54 18.12 -0.23 4.01
N SER A 55 17.63 -0.44 5.23
CA SER A 55 16.74 -1.58 5.53
C SER A 55 15.29 -1.29 5.12
N GLU A 56 14.92 0.00 5.10
CA GLU A 56 13.58 0.47 4.77
C GLU A 56 13.65 1.87 4.12
N ALA A 57 12.65 2.17 3.29
CA ALA A 57 12.33 3.54 2.88
C ALA A 57 10.82 3.78 3.01
N VAL A 58 10.46 4.94 3.54
CA VAL A 58 9.08 5.38 3.73
C VAL A 58 8.82 6.57 2.82
N LEU A 59 7.83 6.44 1.93
CA LEU A 59 7.49 7.44 0.93
C LEU A 59 6.10 8.00 1.23
N ALA A 60 5.98 9.32 1.22
CA ALA A 60 4.71 10.00 1.41
C ALA A 60 4.15 10.45 0.05
N TRP A 61 2.97 9.96 -0.33
CA TRP A 61 2.29 10.29 -1.57
C TRP A 61 0.98 11.05 -1.35
N GLN A 62 0.85 12.17 -2.06
CA GLN A 62 -0.33 13.01 -2.07
C GLN A 62 -1.17 12.73 -3.31
N ALA A 63 -2.44 12.37 -3.08
CA ALA A 63 -3.43 12.22 -4.14
C ALA A 63 -3.67 13.55 -4.88
N PRO A 64 -4.01 13.51 -6.18
CA PRO A 64 -4.39 14.72 -6.91
C PRO A 64 -5.65 15.35 -6.31
N ALA A 65 -5.77 16.69 -6.39
CA ALA A 65 -6.91 17.43 -5.82
C ALA A 65 -8.25 17.05 -6.47
N HIS A 66 -8.22 16.70 -7.76
CA HIS A 66 -9.37 16.27 -8.54
C HIS A 66 -9.00 14.96 -9.22
N GLY A 67 -9.48 13.85 -8.67
CA GLY A 67 -9.26 12.52 -9.22
C GLY A 67 -10.09 11.50 -8.45
N SER A 68 -10.90 10.74 -9.19
CA SER A 68 -11.59 9.56 -8.71
C SER A 68 -11.00 8.36 -9.43
N GLY A 69 -10.06 7.68 -8.79
CA GLY A 69 -9.33 6.56 -9.39
C GLY A 69 -8.59 5.77 -8.33
N GLU A 70 -8.40 4.48 -8.59
CA GLU A 70 -7.55 3.64 -7.77
C GLU A 70 -6.10 3.86 -8.19
N VAL A 71 -5.21 4.12 -7.24
CA VAL A 71 -3.78 4.26 -7.49
C VAL A 71 -3.10 2.91 -7.30
N PHE A 72 -2.13 2.59 -8.16
CA PHE A 72 -1.13 1.58 -7.84
C PHE A 72 0.27 2.21 -7.87
N PHE A 73 1.16 1.66 -7.04
CA PHE A 73 2.55 2.06 -6.98
C PHE A 73 3.41 0.97 -7.61
N THR A 74 4.26 1.36 -8.54
CA THR A 74 5.21 0.46 -9.20
C THR A 74 6.63 0.99 -9.07
N GLY A 75 7.63 0.12 -9.04
CA GLY A 75 8.99 0.58 -8.96
C GLY A 75 10.07 -0.47 -9.15
N THR A 76 11.31 0.02 -9.06
CA THR A 76 12.52 -0.78 -9.05
C THR A 76 13.25 -0.56 -7.74
N VAL A 77 13.79 -1.62 -7.13
CA VAL A 77 14.65 -1.57 -5.94
C VAL A 77 16.02 -2.16 -6.29
N LEU A 78 17.07 -1.44 -5.93
CA LEU A 78 18.46 -1.76 -6.25
C LEU A 78 19.22 -2.11 -4.97
N GLU A 79 19.66 -3.35 -4.83
CA GLU A 79 20.63 -3.74 -3.80
C GLU A 79 22.05 -3.40 -4.23
N ASN A 80 22.43 -3.86 -5.42
CA ASN A 80 23.73 -3.60 -6.05
C ASN A 80 23.61 -3.76 -7.58
N TYR A 81 24.64 -3.41 -8.36
CA TYR A 81 24.57 -3.43 -9.82
C TYR A 81 24.30 -4.82 -10.43
N GLY A 82 24.54 -5.90 -9.70
CA GLY A 82 24.22 -7.28 -10.11
C GLY A 82 22.91 -7.82 -9.53
N SER A 83 22.23 -7.09 -8.63
CA SER A 83 21.01 -7.56 -7.95
C SER A 83 20.00 -6.43 -7.76
N TYR A 84 18.89 -6.54 -8.47
CA TYR A 84 17.78 -5.59 -8.43
C TYR A 84 16.47 -6.30 -8.76
N TRP A 85 15.36 -5.67 -8.38
CA TRP A 85 14.01 -6.12 -8.66
C TRP A 85 13.27 -4.98 -9.37
N SER A 86 12.80 -5.23 -10.59
CA SER A 86 11.99 -4.28 -11.38
C SER A 86 10.52 -4.68 -11.38
N ASP A 87 9.69 -3.76 -11.86
CA ASP A 87 8.24 -3.98 -12.08
C ASP A 87 7.50 -4.44 -10.80
N MET A 88 8.04 -4.08 -9.63
CA MET A 88 7.45 -4.41 -8.35
C MET A 88 6.20 -3.57 -8.15
N VAL A 89 5.07 -4.22 -7.85
CA VAL A 89 3.81 -3.54 -7.52
C VAL A 89 3.57 -3.61 -6.02
N ALA A 90 3.32 -2.46 -5.40
CA ALA A 90 3.02 -2.39 -3.97
C ALA A 90 1.69 -3.08 -3.67
N GLN A 91 1.64 -3.83 -2.57
CA GLN A 91 0.40 -4.40 -2.08
C GLN A 91 -0.43 -3.28 -1.44
N VAL A 92 -1.60 -3.00 -2.01
CA VAL A 92 -2.58 -2.09 -1.41
C VAL A 92 -3.47 -2.94 -0.48
N PRO A 93 -3.58 -2.61 0.82
CA PRO A 93 -4.53 -3.28 1.69
C PRO A 93 -5.92 -3.10 1.11
N ARG A 94 -6.59 -4.20 0.72
CA ARG A 94 -8.03 -4.14 0.43
C ARG A 94 -8.70 -3.62 1.70
N GLN A 95 -9.37 -2.48 1.61
CA GLN A 95 -10.23 -2.07 2.71
C GLN A 95 -11.30 -3.16 2.85
N GLY A 96 -11.14 -3.99 3.88
CA GLY A 96 -12.18 -4.93 4.26
C GLY A 96 -13.42 -4.12 4.54
N LEU A 97 -14.47 -4.36 3.75
CA LEU A 97 -15.83 -4.11 4.19
C LEU A 97 -15.97 -4.77 5.56
N GLY A 98 -15.93 -3.97 6.61
CA GLY A 98 -16.39 -4.40 7.92
C GLY A 98 -17.86 -4.74 7.78
N GLU A 99 -18.16 -6.03 7.56
CA GLU A 99 -19.48 -6.57 7.75
C GLU A 99 -19.87 -6.23 9.20
N ARG A 100 -20.78 -5.27 9.33
CA ARG A 100 -21.37 -4.89 10.60
C ARG A 100 -22.02 -6.15 11.16
N GLY A 101 -21.51 -6.63 12.29
CA GLY A 101 -22.24 -7.57 13.14
C GLY A 101 -23.61 -6.95 13.46
N VAL A 102 -24.65 -7.44 12.81
CA VAL A 102 -26.03 -7.12 13.19
C VAL A 102 -26.36 -7.98 14.40
N SER A 103 -26.36 -7.30 15.54
CA SER A 103 -26.97 -7.73 16.78
C SER A 103 -28.41 -8.21 16.55
N GLY A 104 -28.65 -9.50 16.77
CA GLY A 104 -29.98 -10.08 16.93
C GLY A 104 -30.21 -10.53 18.36
N LYS A 105 -30.56 -9.60 19.26
CA LYS A 105 -31.18 -9.93 20.56
C LYS A 105 -32.71 -10.03 20.41
N ARG A 106 -33.25 -11.24 20.61
CA ARG A 106 -34.56 -11.55 21.24
C ARG A 106 -34.32 -12.91 21.93
N GLY A 107 -34.39 -13.12 23.24
CA GLY A 107 -35.35 -12.64 24.22
C GLY A 107 -36.53 -13.61 24.27
N GLY A 108 -36.57 -14.56 25.22
CA GLY A 108 -37.79 -15.32 25.53
C GLY A 108 -37.61 -16.73 26.09
N SER A 109 -37.91 -16.88 27.37
CA SER A 109 -38.09 -18.09 28.19
C SER A 109 -39.13 -19.08 27.64
N GLY A 110 -38.97 -20.40 27.92
CA GLY A 110 -40.12 -21.32 28.00
C GLY A 110 -39.85 -22.82 27.79
N GLY A 111 -39.82 -23.59 28.88
CA GLY A 111 -40.65 -24.81 29.02
C GLY A 111 -40.18 -26.18 28.46
N LEU A 112 -39.88 -27.09 29.40
CA LEU A 112 -40.16 -28.53 29.47
C LEU A 112 -40.31 -29.38 28.18
N GLY A 113 -39.56 -30.48 28.15
CA GLY A 113 -39.93 -31.68 27.38
C GLY A 113 -38.85 -32.77 27.34
N ARG A 114 -38.78 -33.62 28.37
CA ARG A 114 -38.18 -34.97 28.24
C ARG A 114 -39.15 -35.82 27.42
N PRO A 115 -38.63 -36.68 26.52
CA PRO A 115 -39.13 -38.04 26.52
C PRO A 115 -38.01 -39.08 26.57
N HIS A 116 -38.35 -40.15 27.25
CA HIS A 116 -37.65 -41.42 27.42
C HIS A 116 -37.90 -42.32 26.19
N LEU A 117 -37.05 -43.34 26.03
CA LEU A 117 -37.19 -44.61 25.29
C LEU A 117 -36.41 -44.77 23.98
N GLY A 118 -35.68 -45.88 23.94
CA GLY A 118 -34.79 -46.36 22.87
C GLY A 118 -33.60 -47.07 23.48
#